data_AF-A0A2V6LG97-F1
#
_entry.id   AF-A0A2V6LG97-F1
#
_cell.length_a   1.000
_cell.length_b   1.000
_cell.length_c   1.000
_cell.angle_alpha   90.00
_cell.angle_beta   90.00
_cell.angle_gamma   90.00
#
_symmetry.space_group_name_H-M   'P 1'
#
loop_
_entity.id
_entity.type
_entity.pdbx_description
1 polymer ?
#
loop_
_entity_poly.entity_id
_entity_poly.type
_entity_poly.pdbx_seq_one_letter_code
_entity_poly.pdbx_strand_id
1 'polypeptide(L)' 'MNMNTSTSSSGEIGSYVQLQHQIHDALREQHPEWIEQNGDCPTCESYESRFAELLTIFQSNEHKSVA' A
#
# COMPACT_ATOMS: atom_id res chain seq x y z
N MET A 1 26.55 -0.68 15.22
CA MET A 1 25.46 0.31 15.17
C MET A 1 24.69 -0.01 13.90
N ASN A 2 23.50 -0.58 14.08
CA ASN A 2 22.61 -1.15 13.07
C ASN A 2 21.68 -0.03 12.59
N MET A 3 21.91 0.43 11.36
CA MET A 3 21.09 1.45 10.71
C MET A 3 19.89 0.75 10.08
N ASN A 4 18.78 0.71 10.82
CA ASN A 4 17.44 0.58 10.26
C ASN A 4 17.15 1.86 9.47
N THR A 5 17.59 1.89 8.22
CA THR A 5 17.21 2.94 7.28
C THR A 5 15.78 2.67 6.81
N SER A 6 14.81 3.00 7.67
CA SER A 6 13.48 3.40 7.21
C SER A 6 13.70 4.72 6.45
N THR A 7 14.04 4.59 5.17
CA THR A 7 14.12 5.71 4.24
C THR A 7 12.69 6.17 3.99
N SER A 8 12.17 6.99 4.91
CA SER A 8 11.10 7.94 4.61
C SER A 8 11.72 9.03 3.74
N SER A 9 11.96 8.66 2.49
CA SER A 9 12.25 9.61 1.42
C SER A 9 10.91 10.28 1.09
N SER A 10 10.74 11.52 1.53
CA SER A 10 9.78 12.48 0.94
C SER A 10 10.16 12.79 -0.51
N GLY A 11 10.28 11.75 -1.33
CA GLY A 11 10.51 11.79 -2.76
C GLY A 11 9.17 11.57 -3.42
N GLU A 12 8.87 12.42 -4.40
CA GLU A 12 7.71 12.30 -5.27
C GLU A 12 7.45 10.83 -5.59
N ILE A 13 6.25 10.33 -5.27
CA ILE A 13 5.90 8.95 -5.55
C ILE A 13 5.79 8.81 -7.07
N GLY A 14 6.87 8.32 -7.69
CA GLY A 14 7.02 8.27 -9.15
C GLY A 14 6.12 7.27 -9.86
N SER A 15 5.42 6.39 -9.11
CA SER A 15 4.49 5.40 -9.64
C SER A 15 3.49 4.93 -8.59
N TYR A 16 2.27 4.61 -9.02
CA TYR A 16 1.24 4.01 -8.18
C TYR A 16 1.71 2.75 -7.44
N VAL A 17 2.49 1.90 -8.11
CA VAL A 17 3.05 0.67 -7.52
C VAL A 17 3.97 0.99 -6.34
N GLN A 18 4.69 2.10 -6.42
CA GLN A 18 5.61 2.53 -5.38
C GLN A 18 4.86 3.14 -4.18
N LEU A 19 3.66 3.71 -4.40
CA LEU A 19 2.77 4.09 -3.32
C LEU A 19 2.24 2.85 -2.58
N GLN A 20 1.81 1.83 -3.33
CA GLN A 20 1.28 0.59 -2.74
C GLN A 20 2.31 -0.07 -1.85
N HIS A 21 3.56 -0.23 -2.31
CA HIS A 21 4.62 -0.81 -1.49
C HIS A 21 4.89 0.00 -0.21
N GLN A 22 4.91 1.34 -0.28
CA GLN A 22 5.09 2.17 0.91
C GLN A 22 3.97 2.00 1.94
N ILE A 23 2.72 1.91 1.47
CA ILE A 23 1.56 1.66 2.33
C ILE A 23 1.66 0.27 2.96
N HIS A 24 2.00 -0.75 2.18
CA HIS A 24 2.15 -2.13 2.65
C HIS A 24 3.24 -2.25 3.72
N ASP A 25 4.41 -1.68 3.47
CA ASP A 25 5.52 -1.70 4.43
C ASP A 25 5.15 -0.93 5.71
N ALA A 26 4.53 0.24 5.58
CA ALA A 26 4.06 1.01 6.74
C ALA A 26 3.00 0.26 7.57
N LEU A 27 2.10 -0.49 6.93
CA LEU A 27 1.10 -1.31 7.63
C LEU A 27 1.76 -2.45 8.41
N ARG A 28 2.77 -3.11 7.85
CA ARG A 28 3.54 -4.15 8.55
C ARG A 28 4.35 -3.61 9.73
N GLU A 29 4.93 -2.42 9.58
CA GLU A 29 5.66 -1.75 10.66
C GLU A 29 4.72 -1.33 11.81
N GLN A 30 3.51 -0.86 11.48
CA GLN A 30 2.52 -0.42 12.48
C GLN A 30 1.77 -1.58 13.14
N HIS A 31 1.56 -2.68 12.40
CA HIS A 31 0.79 -3.85 12.83
C HIS A 31 1.61 -5.14 12.74
N PRO A 32 2.66 -5.29 13.57
CA PRO A 32 3.44 -6.52 13.61
C PRO A 32 2.58 -7.73 14.03
N GLU A 33 1.45 -7.50 14.73
CA GLU A 33 0.52 -8.56 15.11
C GLU A 33 -0.25 -9.18 13.94
N TRP A 34 -0.28 -8.53 12.77
CA TRP A 34 -0.89 -9.10 11.56
C TRP A 34 0.08 -9.97 10.76
N ILE A 35 1.36 -9.95 11.12
CA ILE A 35 2.39 -10.75 10.45
C ILE A 35 2.39 -12.14 11.07
N GLU A 36 2.06 -13.13 10.25
CA GLU A 36 2.08 -14.54 10.60
C GLU A 36 3.52 -15.07 10.76
N GLN A 37 3.68 -16.25 11.36
CA GLN A 37 5.00 -16.85 11.62
C GLN A 37 5.80 -17.17 10.35
N ASN A 38 5.12 -17.37 9.23
CA ASN A 38 5.69 -17.52 7.89
C ASN A 38 6.15 -16.18 7.27
N GLY A 39 5.84 -15.05 7.90
CA GLY A 39 6.12 -13.71 7.42
C GLY A 39 5.05 -13.10 6.52
N ASP A 40 3.95 -13.82 6.27
CA ASP A 40 2.80 -13.32 5.52
C ASP A 40 1.96 -12.34 6.34
N CYS A 41 1.25 -11.45 5.65
CA CYS A 41 0.31 -10.53 6.27
C CYS A 41 -1.00 -10.56 5.48
N PRO A 42 -1.87 -11.56 5.69
CA PRO A 42 -3.12 -11.69 4.94
C PRO A 42 -4.06 -10.49 5.13
N THR A 43 -3.96 -9.81 6.28
CA THR A 43 -4.68 -8.54 6.51
C THR A 43 -4.14 -7.41 5.62
N CYS A 44 -2.82 -7.31 5.44
CA CYS A 44 -2.19 -6.34 4.55
C CYS A 44 -2.65 -6.58 3.10
N GLU A 45 -2.61 -7.82 2.63
CA GLU A 45 -3.07 -8.19 1.28
C GLU A 45 -4.56 -7.86 1.04
N SER A 46 -5.40 -8.04 2.06
CA SER A 46 -6.82 -7.67 2.00
C SER A 46 -7.01 -6.15 1.83
N TYR A 47 -6.23 -5.33 2.54
CA TYR A 47 -6.24 -3.87 2.36
C TYR A 47 -5.78 -3.46 0.97
N GLU A 48 -4.70 -4.05 0.46
CA GLU A 48 -4.20 -3.77 -0.88
C GLU A 48 -5.21 -4.14 -1.97
N SER A 49 -5.83 -5.31 -1.85
CA SER A 49 -6.87 -5.77 -2.77
C SER A 49 -8.06 -4.81 -2.81
N ARG A 50 -8.55 -4.39 -1.63
CA ARG A 50 -9.63 -3.39 -1.55
C ARG A 50 -9.21 -2.03 -2.10
N PHE A 51 -7.98 -1.62 -1.89
CA PHE A 51 -7.49 -0.35 -2.40
C PHE A 51 -7.44 -0.34 -3.95
N ALA A 52 -6.98 -1.44 -4.55
CA ALA A 52 -7.00 -1.63 -6.00
C ALA A 52 -8.43 -1.61 -6.57
N GLU A 53 -9.39 -2.24 -5.88
CA GLU A 53 -10.81 -2.19 -6.26
C GLU A 53 -11.35 -0.75 -6.24
N LEU A 54 -11.12 -0.01 -5.14
CA LEU A 54 -11.56 1.38 -5.01
C LEU A 54 -11.02 2.24 -6.15
N LEU A 55 -9.73 2.10 -6.48
CA LEU A 55 -9.14 2.88 -7.57
C LEU A 55 -9.73 2.53 -8.93
N THR A 56 -10.03 1.26 -9.17
CA THR A 56 -10.73 0.82 -10.38
C THR A 56 -12.12 1.47 -10.48
N ILE A 57 -12.85 1.56 -9.36
CA ILE A 57 -14.15 2.23 -9.28
C ILE A 57 -14.01 3.73 -9.54
N PHE A 58 -13.03 4.40 -8.91
CA PHE A 58 -12.79 5.84 -9.11
C PHE A 58 -12.44 6.16 -10.57
N GLN A 59 -11.53 5.39 -11.18
CA GLN A 59 -11.19 5.53 -12.60
C GLN A 59 -12.43 5.36 -13.47
N SER A 60 -13.26 4.36 -13.21
CA SER A 60 -14.49 4.10 -13.99
C SER A 60 -15.53 5.22 -13.88
N ASN A 61 -15.60 5.91 -12.73
CA ASN A 61 -16.52 7.02 -12.53
C ASN A 61 -16.06 8.32 -13.22
N GLU A 62 -14.75 8.58 -13.30
CA GLU A 62 -14.20 9.72 -14.04
C GLU A 62 -14.57 9.66 -15.53
N HIS A 63 -14.57 8.45 -16.12
CA HIS A 63 -14.99 8.24 -17.51
C HIS A 63 -16.50 8.41 -17.75
N LYS A 64 -17.32 8.38 -16.69
CA LYS A 64 -18.78 8.53 -16.78
C LYS A 64 -19.25 9.97 -16.60
N SER A 65 -18.44 10.83 -16.00
CA SER A 65 -18.78 12.24 -15.75
C SER A 65 -18.56 13.17 -16.95
N VAL A 66 -18.03 12.66 -18.07
CA VAL A 66 -17.75 13.43 -19.31
C VAL A 66 -18.81 13.19 -20.42
N ALA A 67 -19.89 12.46 -20.13
CA ALA A 67 -20.98 12.21 -21.09
C ALA A 67 -22.14 13.20 -20.95
#